data_AF-A0AAJ3LR26-F1
#
_entry.id   AF-A0AAJ3LR26-F1
#
_cell.length_a   1.000
_cell.length_b   1.000
_cell.length_c   1.000
_cell.angle_alpha   90.00
_cell.angle_beta   90.00
_cell.angle_gamma   90.00
#
_symmetry.space_group_name_H-M   'P 1'
#
loop_
_entity.id
_entity.type
_entity.pdbx_description
1 polymer ?
#
loop_
_entity_poly.entity_id
_entity_poly.type
_entity_poly.pdbx_seq_one_letter_code
_entity_poly.pdbx_strand_id
1 'polypeptide(L)'
;MNVQALPEPLDTSALTRPLPRREVREQWRAFVAEQPDALDRIGRARRITTTIGTVGGLLSIPLFTLIGVLALAQHGADAARLAFGLGTLALAMVTVAVILVRTTVRVWSRRTMRRTHLRLVAFAEANGFDYLVGPVAAPRDMPWRNRGALNLHRVLRSRQPRGIEITNYEITGNRKNLAAPFGGYCALRIPIALPHLVLRAQDGRRRGMSAASAPVGTQRLELEGDFDRHFHLYCPIGYEADALYLFTPDVMARLLDHVRGFDVEIVDDWLLLVTTDDLVTTKVDDWQDIAAAVDAVDDRVERWARWRETRGDRRSTETVAPAPDAMVGRVSTRGRRLKLRMSTDDILMWSALALFAVGAVVGLLP
;
A
#
# COMPACT_ATOMS: atom_id res chain seq x y z
N MET A 1 5.93 -33.59 2.33
CA MET A 1 6.98 -32.55 2.24
C MET A 1 6.28 -31.21 2.42
N ASN A 2 6.52 -30.51 3.53
CA ASN A 2 6.07 -29.12 3.66
C ASN A 2 6.79 -28.31 2.60
N VAL A 3 6.05 -27.77 1.64
CA VAL A 3 6.58 -26.83 0.66
C VAL A 3 6.63 -25.49 1.38
N GLN A 4 7.81 -25.02 1.77
CA GLN A 4 7.94 -23.68 2.35
C GLN A 4 7.57 -22.61 1.32
N ALA A 5 6.95 -21.51 1.76
CA ALA A 5 6.60 -20.39 0.88
C ALA A 5 7.82 -19.59 0.38
N LEU A 6 8.92 -19.59 1.15
CA LEU A 6 10.20 -18.95 0.82
C LEU A 6 11.34 -19.95 0.96
N PRO A 7 12.43 -19.80 0.19
CA PRO A 7 13.63 -20.61 0.39
C PRO A 7 14.33 -20.21 1.69
N GLU A 8 14.74 -21.20 2.48
CA GLU A 8 15.54 -21.00 3.69
C GLU A 8 16.93 -21.65 3.57
N PRO A 9 18.03 -20.90 3.83
CA PRO A 9 18.07 -19.45 4.06
C PRO A 9 17.97 -18.64 2.75
N LEU A 10 17.51 -17.39 2.83
CA LEU A 10 17.57 -16.45 1.71
C LEU A 10 19.03 -16.03 1.44
N ASP A 11 19.49 -16.19 0.20
CA ASP A 11 20.77 -15.64 -0.27
C ASP A 11 20.63 -14.13 -0.53
N THR A 12 21.10 -13.32 0.41
CA THR A 12 21.08 -11.85 0.33
C THR A 12 22.40 -11.26 -0.18
N SER A 13 23.39 -12.09 -0.51
CA SER A 13 24.74 -11.65 -0.91
C SER A 13 24.72 -10.73 -2.15
N ALA A 14 23.80 -10.99 -3.07
CA ALA A 14 23.60 -10.20 -4.28
C ALA A 14 23.19 -8.74 -4.00
N LEU A 15 22.52 -8.46 -2.88
CA LEU A 15 21.99 -7.13 -2.55
C LEU A 15 23.08 -6.14 -2.14
N THR A 16 24.16 -6.65 -1.54
CA THR A 16 25.27 -5.83 -1.04
C THR A 16 26.51 -5.91 -1.92
N ARG A 17 26.60 -6.91 -2.82
CA ARG A 17 27.75 -7.11 -3.71
C ARG A 17 28.18 -5.81 -4.40
N PRO A 18 29.49 -5.48 -4.41
CA PRO A 18 30.00 -4.35 -5.16
C PRO A 18 29.80 -4.59 -6.67
N LEU A 19 29.27 -3.57 -7.36
CA LEU A 19 29.02 -3.60 -8.81
C LEU A 19 29.86 -2.51 -9.51
N PRO A 20 31.01 -2.89 -10.11
CA PRO A 20 31.86 -2.00 -10.89
C PRO A 20 31.09 -1.31 -12.03
N ARG A 21 31.47 -0.08 -12.37
CA ARG A 21 30.78 0.73 -13.38
C ARG A 21 30.79 0.11 -14.79
N ARG A 22 31.77 -0.75 -15.10
CA ARG A 22 31.87 -1.44 -16.38
C ARG A 22 30.85 -2.56 -16.48
N GLU A 23 30.84 -3.45 -15.48
CA GLU A 23 29.88 -4.54 -15.36
C GLU A 23 28.42 -4.03 -15.38
N VAL A 24 28.12 -2.96 -14.64
CA VAL A 24 26.79 -2.34 -14.65
C VAL A 24 26.40 -1.86 -16.06
N ARG A 25 27.33 -1.34 -16.85
CA ARG A 25 27.02 -0.85 -18.21
C ARG A 25 26.73 -2.01 -19.16
N GLU A 26 27.46 -3.11 -19.04
CA GLU A 26 27.31 -4.29 -19.88
C GLU A 26 25.99 -5.02 -19.53
N GLN A 27 25.78 -5.37 -18.26
CA GLN A 27 24.57 -6.05 -17.79
C GLN A 27 23.31 -5.20 -17.97
N TRP A 28 23.38 -3.87 -17.78
CA TRP A 28 22.21 -3.01 -17.98
C TRP A 28 21.70 -3.01 -19.42
N ARG A 29 22.59 -3.16 -20.42
CA ARG A 29 22.16 -3.23 -21.82
C ARG A 29 21.38 -4.51 -22.10
N ALA A 30 21.88 -5.65 -21.63
CA ALA A 30 21.19 -6.93 -21.74
C ALA A 30 19.84 -6.89 -21.02
N PHE A 31 19.83 -6.40 -19.77
CA PHE A 31 18.62 -6.30 -18.96
C PHE A 31 17.53 -5.41 -19.61
N VAL A 32 17.90 -4.27 -20.20
CA VAL A 32 16.95 -3.40 -20.90
C VAL A 32 16.43 -4.02 -22.20
N ALA A 33 17.21 -4.87 -22.85
CA ALA A 33 16.74 -5.59 -24.04
C ALA A 33 15.64 -6.60 -23.68
N GLU A 34 15.76 -7.25 -22.53
CA GLU A 34 14.75 -8.19 -22.00
C GLU A 34 13.54 -7.48 -21.39
N GLN A 35 13.78 -6.41 -20.61
CA GLN A 35 12.74 -5.63 -19.93
C GLN A 35 12.85 -4.14 -20.26
N PRO A 36 12.28 -3.68 -21.39
CA PRO A 36 12.34 -2.27 -21.83
C PRO A 36 11.76 -1.27 -20.82
N ASP A 37 10.82 -1.71 -19.98
CA ASP A 37 10.18 -0.90 -18.94
C ASP A 37 11.17 -0.42 -17.87
N ALA A 38 12.33 -1.07 -17.74
CA ALA A 38 13.44 -0.62 -16.89
C ALA A 38 13.94 0.81 -17.20
N LEU A 39 13.68 1.31 -18.40
CA LEU A 39 14.01 2.70 -18.77
C LEU A 39 13.12 3.74 -18.09
N ASP A 40 11.97 3.30 -17.56
CA ASP A 40 10.97 4.12 -16.86
C ASP A 40 10.65 5.42 -17.62
N ARG A 41 10.24 5.28 -18.89
CA ARG A 41 9.99 6.43 -19.77
C ARG A 41 8.85 7.30 -19.24
N ILE A 42 7.78 6.66 -18.76
CA ILE A 42 6.61 7.33 -18.19
C ILE A 42 6.99 8.03 -16.88
N GLY A 43 7.68 7.35 -15.95
CA GLY A 43 8.12 7.98 -14.71
C GLY A 43 9.14 9.09 -14.96
N ARG A 44 9.97 9.00 -16.01
CA ARG A 44 10.86 10.08 -16.43
C ARG A 44 10.08 11.30 -16.92
N ALA A 45 9.08 11.12 -17.77
CA ALA A 45 8.19 12.20 -18.20
C ALA A 45 7.49 12.83 -16.99
N ARG A 46 6.91 12.02 -16.10
CA ARG A 46 6.26 12.48 -14.85
C ARG A 46 7.22 13.30 -13.98
N ARG A 47 8.47 12.85 -13.80
CA ARG A 47 9.51 13.61 -13.07
C ARG A 47 9.81 14.95 -13.72
N ILE A 48 9.99 14.98 -15.05
CA ILE A 48 10.27 16.21 -15.78
C ILE A 48 9.09 17.18 -15.65
N THR A 49 7.87 16.73 -15.94
CA THR A 49 6.65 17.56 -15.86
C THR A 49 6.41 18.11 -14.46
N THR A 50 6.54 17.28 -13.41
CA THR A 50 6.38 17.73 -12.01
C THR A 50 7.49 18.70 -11.59
N THR A 51 8.73 18.48 -12.04
CA THR A 51 9.85 19.40 -11.79
C THR A 51 9.61 20.76 -12.46
N ILE A 52 9.21 20.78 -13.73
CA ILE A 52 8.88 22.01 -14.47
C ILE A 52 7.74 22.75 -13.76
N GLY A 53 6.66 22.04 -13.41
CA GLY A 53 5.52 22.63 -12.69
C GLY A 53 5.93 23.22 -11.34
N THR A 54 6.80 22.53 -10.59
CA THR A 54 7.30 23.01 -9.29
C THR A 54 8.16 24.26 -9.45
N VAL A 55 9.09 24.27 -10.40
CA VAL A 55 9.93 25.44 -10.67
C VAL A 55 9.07 26.63 -11.10
N GLY A 56 8.12 26.43 -12.03
CA GLY A 56 7.20 27.48 -12.46
C GLY A 56 6.31 28.01 -11.33
N GLY A 57 5.78 27.12 -10.47
CA GLY A 57 4.99 27.49 -9.31
C GLY A 57 5.78 28.23 -8.23
N LEU A 58 7.06 27.91 -8.04
CA LEU A 58 7.92 28.64 -7.10
C LEU A 58 8.33 30.02 -7.65
N LEU A 59 8.58 30.12 -8.97
CA LEU A 59 8.92 31.38 -9.62
C LEU A 59 7.74 32.35 -9.73
N SER A 60 6.51 31.83 -9.76
CA SER A 60 5.32 32.70 -9.81
C SER A 60 5.07 33.43 -8.48
N ILE A 61 5.40 32.84 -7.33
CA ILE A 61 5.19 33.47 -6.02
C ILE A 61 5.83 34.88 -5.91
N PRO A 62 7.14 35.08 -6.17
CA PRO A 62 7.73 36.42 -6.07
C PRO A 62 7.17 37.38 -7.13
N LEU A 63 6.87 36.89 -8.34
CA LEU A 63 6.26 37.69 -9.40
C LEU A 63 4.89 38.24 -8.99
N PHE A 64 4.01 37.37 -8.48
CA PHE A 64 2.67 37.77 -8.01
C PHE A 64 2.73 38.62 -6.74
N THR A 65 3.70 38.37 -5.85
CA THR A 65 3.93 39.22 -4.68
C THR A 65 4.32 40.64 -5.12
N LEU A 66 5.22 40.79 -6.09
CA LEU A 66 5.61 42.08 -6.66
C LEU A 66 4.43 42.80 -7.31
N ILE A 67 3.63 42.10 -8.13
CA ILE A 67 2.41 42.65 -8.75
C ILE A 67 1.44 43.14 -7.66
N GLY A 68 1.26 42.35 -6.60
CA GLY A 68 0.40 42.71 -5.49
C GLY A 68 0.85 43.98 -4.75
N VAL A 69 2.15 44.10 -4.46
CA VAL A 69 2.74 45.30 -3.82
C VAL A 69 2.55 46.53 -4.72
N LEU A 70 2.79 46.41 -6.02
CA LEU A 70 2.60 47.50 -6.98
C LEU A 70 1.13 47.92 -7.09
N ALA A 71 0.19 46.96 -7.07
CA ALA A 71 -1.24 47.25 -7.11
C ALA A 71 -1.72 47.98 -5.84
N LEU A 72 -1.23 47.54 -4.67
CA LEU A 72 -1.51 48.17 -3.38
C LEU A 72 -1.00 49.61 -3.29
N ALA A 73 0.16 49.90 -3.90
CA ALA A 73 0.71 51.25 -3.95
C ALA A 73 -0.15 52.23 -4.77
N GLN A 74 -1.05 51.73 -5.63
CA GLN A 74 -1.86 52.55 -6.54
C GLN A 74 -3.30 52.83 -6.03
N HIS A 75 -3.84 52.06 -5.08
CA HIS A 75 -5.31 52.00 -4.83
C HIS A 75 -5.77 52.42 -3.42
N GLY A 76 -5.36 53.60 -2.95
CA GLY A 76 -5.70 54.21 -1.64
C GLY A 76 -6.88 53.62 -0.84
N ALA A 77 -8.13 54.01 -1.14
CA ALA A 77 -9.31 53.64 -0.35
C ALA A 77 -9.77 52.16 -0.50
N ASP A 78 -9.40 51.50 -1.60
CA ASP A 78 -9.71 50.08 -1.85
C ASP A 78 -8.55 49.13 -1.50
N ALA A 79 -7.45 49.67 -0.95
CA ALA A 79 -6.25 48.93 -0.59
C ALA A 79 -6.54 47.77 0.36
N ALA A 80 -7.46 47.93 1.31
CA ALA A 80 -7.82 46.87 2.26
C ALA A 80 -8.47 45.65 1.55
N ARG A 81 -9.37 45.90 0.59
CA ARG A 81 -10.03 44.82 -0.19
C ARG A 81 -9.04 44.14 -1.13
N LEU A 82 -8.22 44.91 -1.83
CA LEU A 82 -7.16 44.38 -2.69
C LEU A 82 -6.11 43.59 -1.89
N ALA A 83 -5.71 44.07 -0.71
CA ALA A 83 -4.78 43.35 0.16
C ALA A 83 -5.34 41.98 0.58
N PHE A 84 -6.63 41.92 0.91
CA PHE A 84 -7.28 40.66 1.26
C PHE A 84 -7.33 39.69 0.07
N GLY A 85 -7.75 40.15 -1.11
CA GLY A 85 -7.77 39.34 -2.34
C GLY A 85 -6.37 38.82 -2.72
N LEU A 86 -5.35 39.68 -2.68
CA LEU A 86 -3.97 39.29 -2.94
C LEU A 86 -3.41 38.33 -1.88
N GLY A 87 -3.77 38.53 -0.61
CA GLY A 87 -3.38 37.65 0.48
C GLY A 87 -3.96 36.23 0.34
N THR A 88 -5.24 36.12 -0.02
CA THR A 88 -5.87 34.81 -0.29
C THR A 88 -5.26 34.12 -1.49
N LEU A 89 -4.97 34.86 -2.58
CA LEU A 89 -4.28 34.33 -3.75
C LEU A 89 -2.84 33.88 -3.42
N ALA A 90 -2.10 34.64 -2.63
CA ALA A 90 -0.76 34.26 -2.20
C ALA A 90 -0.79 32.96 -1.38
N LEU A 91 -1.73 32.84 -0.45
CA LEU A 91 -1.94 31.61 0.33
C LEU A 91 -2.29 30.41 -0.58
N ALA A 92 -3.13 30.62 -1.59
CA ALA A 92 -3.45 29.63 -2.62
C ALA A 92 -2.19 29.11 -3.31
N MET A 93 -1.36 30.04 -3.79
CA MET A 93 -0.15 29.74 -4.54
C MET A 93 0.88 29.02 -3.67
N VAL A 94 1.07 29.45 -2.42
CA VAL A 94 1.95 28.75 -1.48
C VAL A 94 1.45 27.33 -1.23
N THR A 95 0.15 27.14 -1.04
CA THR A 95 -0.45 25.81 -0.84
C THR A 95 -0.21 24.91 -2.05
N VAL A 96 -0.46 25.41 -3.27
CA VAL A 96 -0.19 24.68 -4.52
C VAL A 96 1.30 24.39 -4.68
N ALA A 97 2.18 25.32 -4.35
CA ALA A 97 3.63 25.13 -4.41
C ALA A 97 4.09 24.03 -3.43
N VAL A 98 3.55 24.00 -2.20
CA VAL A 98 3.83 22.94 -1.24
C VAL A 98 3.38 21.57 -1.78
N ILE A 99 2.21 21.49 -2.41
CA ILE A 99 1.71 20.26 -3.05
C ILE A 99 2.64 19.84 -4.20
N LEU A 100 3.06 20.76 -5.06
CA LEU A 100 3.96 20.51 -6.18
C LEU A 100 5.35 20.04 -5.70
N VAL A 101 5.93 20.69 -4.69
CA VAL A 101 7.19 20.26 -4.08
C VAL A 101 7.05 18.86 -3.49
N ARG A 102 6.01 18.61 -2.69
CA ARG A 102 5.77 17.30 -2.07
C ARG A 102 5.61 16.20 -3.13
N THR A 103 4.84 16.46 -4.19
CA THR A 103 4.66 15.51 -5.28
C THR A 103 5.94 15.27 -6.05
N THR A 104 6.73 16.31 -6.36
CA THR A 104 8.02 16.18 -7.03
C THR A 104 9.01 15.37 -6.21
N VAL A 105 9.20 15.71 -4.92
CA VAL A 105 10.05 14.96 -3.99
C VAL A 105 9.65 13.48 -3.98
N ARG A 106 8.35 13.21 -3.93
CA ARG A 106 7.81 11.84 -3.92
C ARG A 106 8.04 11.08 -5.23
N VAL A 107 7.88 11.69 -6.40
CA VAL A 107 8.14 11.00 -7.68
C VAL A 107 9.64 10.75 -7.85
N TRP A 108 10.48 11.66 -7.38
CA TRP A 108 11.94 11.50 -7.40
C TRP A 108 12.45 10.45 -6.42
N SER A 109 11.88 10.37 -5.21
CA SER A 109 12.29 9.38 -4.20
C SER A 109 12.05 7.93 -4.63
N ARG A 110 11.10 7.70 -5.54
CA ARG A 110 10.79 6.37 -6.10
C ARG A 110 11.68 5.94 -7.25
N ARG A 111 12.62 6.79 -7.68
CA ARG A 111 13.51 6.46 -8.79
C ARG A 111 14.41 5.29 -8.42
N THR A 112 14.21 4.16 -9.10
CA THR A 112 15.11 3.01 -8.98
C THR A 112 16.41 3.27 -9.74
N MET A 113 17.55 2.97 -9.11
CA MET A 113 18.86 3.06 -9.77
C MET A 113 19.12 1.80 -10.60
N ARG A 114 19.92 1.92 -11.67
CA ARG A 114 20.34 0.78 -12.52
C ARG A 114 20.95 -0.36 -11.69
N ARG A 115 21.83 0.00 -10.74
CA ARG A 115 22.46 -0.95 -9.81
C ARG A 115 21.44 -1.69 -8.96
N THR A 116 20.37 -1.02 -8.53
CA THR A 116 19.31 -1.62 -7.74
C THR A 116 18.59 -2.70 -8.55
N HIS A 117 18.23 -2.44 -9.81
CA HIS A 117 17.64 -3.47 -10.67
C HIS A 117 18.55 -4.69 -10.83
N LEU A 118 19.84 -4.47 -11.14
CA LEU A 118 20.78 -5.59 -11.35
C LEU A 118 20.99 -6.42 -10.08
N ARG A 119 21.01 -5.78 -8.91
CA ARG A 119 21.06 -6.48 -7.61
C ARG A 119 19.81 -7.29 -7.35
N LEU A 120 18.64 -6.74 -7.66
CA LEU A 120 17.36 -7.41 -7.47
C LEU A 120 17.19 -8.58 -8.45
N VAL A 121 17.69 -8.48 -9.68
CA VAL A 121 17.72 -9.61 -10.63
C VAL A 121 18.59 -10.74 -10.08
N ALA A 122 19.83 -10.43 -9.68
CA ALA A 122 20.74 -11.44 -9.13
C ALA A 122 20.20 -12.06 -7.83
N PHE A 123 19.57 -11.25 -6.96
CA PHE A 123 18.89 -11.74 -5.76
C PHE A 123 17.70 -12.66 -6.11
N ALA A 124 16.90 -12.28 -7.11
CA ALA A 124 15.77 -13.07 -7.56
C ALA A 124 16.25 -14.43 -8.09
N GLU A 125 17.26 -14.44 -8.96
CA GLU A 125 17.84 -15.66 -9.51
C GLU A 125 18.39 -16.59 -8.43
N ALA A 126 19.17 -16.06 -7.47
CA ALA A 126 19.76 -16.83 -6.38
C ALA A 126 18.71 -17.50 -5.49
N ASN A 127 17.52 -16.91 -5.37
CA ASN A 127 16.44 -17.38 -4.50
C ASN A 127 15.25 -17.98 -5.28
N GLY A 128 15.38 -18.22 -6.59
CA GLY A 128 14.33 -18.86 -7.38
C GLY A 128 13.09 -17.98 -7.62
N PHE A 129 13.25 -16.66 -7.68
CA PHE A 129 12.22 -15.71 -8.08
C PHE A 129 12.42 -15.22 -9.52
N ASP A 130 11.31 -14.84 -10.15
CA ASP A 130 11.30 -13.99 -11.34
C ASP A 130 11.16 -12.53 -10.93
N TYR A 131 12.05 -11.68 -11.42
CA TYR A 131 12.01 -10.24 -11.19
C TYR A 131 11.39 -9.49 -12.37
N LEU A 132 10.36 -8.69 -12.11
CA LEU A 132 9.68 -7.84 -13.08
C LEU A 132 9.78 -6.37 -12.65
N VAL A 133 10.24 -5.48 -13.52
CA VAL A 133 10.40 -4.06 -13.17
C VAL A 133 9.08 -3.35 -12.94
N GLY A 134 8.09 -3.64 -13.78
CA GLY A 134 6.82 -2.92 -13.85
C GLY A 134 6.90 -1.58 -14.57
N PRO A 135 5.75 -0.91 -14.77
CA PRO A 135 4.45 -1.21 -14.16
C PRO A 135 3.85 -2.53 -14.67
N VAL A 136 3.56 -3.45 -13.74
CA VAL A 136 2.82 -4.69 -14.02
C VAL A 136 1.41 -4.56 -13.46
N ALA A 137 0.40 -4.97 -14.22
CA ALA A 137 -0.96 -5.03 -13.71
C ALA A 137 -1.11 -6.18 -12.71
N ALA A 138 -1.84 -5.95 -11.62
CA ALA A 138 -2.16 -7.00 -10.67
C ALA A 138 -3.02 -8.12 -11.30
N PRO A 139 -2.95 -9.36 -10.78
CA PRO A 139 -3.81 -10.48 -11.17
C PRO A 139 -5.30 -10.08 -11.21
N ARG A 140 -6.07 -10.69 -12.13
CA ARG A 140 -7.49 -10.31 -12.35
C ARG A 140 -8.37 -10.52 -11.13
N ASP A 141 -8.05 -11.53 -10.35
CA ASP A 141 -8.74 -11.94 -9.13
C ASP A 141 -8.20 -11.27 -7.86
N MET A 142 -7.14 -10.45 -7.96
CA MET A 142 -6.61 -9.74 -6.80
C MET A 142 -7.65 -8.74 -6.25
N PRO A 143 -8.05 -8.82 -4.96
CA PRO A 143 -9.18 -8.04 -4.42
C PRO A 143 -8.99 -6.53 -4.48
N TRP A 144 -7.76 -6.05 -4.50
CA TRP A 144 -7.43 -4.62 -4.60
C TRP A 144 -7.65 -4.04 -5.99
N ARG A 145 -7.64 -4.87 -7.04
CA ARG A 145 -7.82 -4.43 -8.44
C ARG A 145 -9.18 -3.77 -8.67
N ASN A 146 -10.22 -4.25 -7.98
CA ASN A 146 -11.57 -3.70 -8.07
C ASN A 146 -11.76 -2.37 -7.34
N ARG A 147 -10.71 -1.91 -6.64
CA ARG A 147 -10.79 -0.71 -5.82
C ARG A 147 -10.05 0.45 -6.48
N GLY A 148 -9.05 0.23 -7.35
CA GLY A 148 -8.42 1.32 -8.11
C GLY A 148 -7.44 0.83 -9.16
N ALA A 149 -6.75 1.75 -9.82
CA ALA A 149 -5.64 1.39 -10.72
C ALA A 149 -4.43 0.97 -9.87
N LEU A 150 -4.28 -0.34 -9.67
CA LEU A 150 -3.18 -0.97 -8.94
C LEU A 150 -2.03 -1.27 -9.90
N ASN A 151 -0.95 -0.51 -9.78
CA ASN A 151 0.29 -0.68 -10.52
C ASN A 151 1.34 -1.31 -9.62
N LEU A 152 1.94 -2.40 -10.07
CA LEU A 152 2.99 -3.12 -9.36
C LEU A 152 4.36 -2.77 -9.95
N HIS A 153 5.34 -2.58 -9.08
CA HIS A 153 6.71 -2.21 -9.40
C HIS A 153 7.66 -3.11 -8.62
N ARG A 154 8.77 -3.50 -9.24
CA ARG A 154 9.77 -4.39 -8.64
C ARG A 154 9.10 -5.66 -8.09
N VAL A 155 8.40 -6.38 -8.94
CA VAL A 155 7.67 -7.60 -8.57
C VAL A 155 8.66 -8.76 -8.52
N LEU A 156 8.65 -9.50 -7.42
CA LEU A 156 9.28 -10.81 -7.29
C LEU A 156 8.18 -11.86 -7.20
N ARG A 157 8.20 -12.83 -8.11
CA ARG A 157 7.28 -13.97 -8.09
C ARG A 157 8.07 -15.23 -7.89
N SER A 158 7.74 -16.00 -6.85
CA SER A 158 8.40 -17.28 -6.62
C SER A 158 8.07 -18.24 -7.74
N ARG A 159 9.07 -18.98 -8.20
CA ARG A 159 8.90 -20.08 -9.16
C ARG A 159 8.34 -21.35 -8.50
N GLN A 160 8.19 -21.35 -7.17
CA GLN A 160 7.68 -22.50 -6.42
C GLN A 160 6.15 -22.62 -6.52
N PRO A 161 5.57 -23.83 -6.38
CA PRO A 161 4.13 -24.06 -6.53
C PRO A 161 3.24 -23.32 -5.52
N ARG A 162 3.72 -23.13 -4.28
CA ARG A 162 3.02 -22.31 -3.27
C ARG A 162 3.03 -20.82 -3.58
N GLY A 163 3.96 -20.40 -4.45
CA GLY A 163 3.99 -19.12 -5.16
C GLY A 163 3.70 -17.89 -4.31
N ILE A 164 4.73 -17.27 -3.75
CA ILE A 164 4.64 -15.97 -3.10
C ILE A 164 4.93 -14.84 -4.09
N GLU A 165 4.18 -13.73 -3.99
CA GLU A 165 4.44 -12.50 -4.72
C GLU A 165 4.86 -11.40 -3.74
N ILE A 166 6.03 -10.79 -3.96
CA ILE A 166 6.55 -9.69 -3.13
C ILE A 166 6.77 -8.50 -4.06
N THR A 167 6.19 -7.35 -3.75
CA THR A 167 6.20 -6.22 -4.70
C THR A 167 6.00 -4.88 -4.02
N ASN A 168 6.40 -3.81 -4.71
CA ASN A 168 6.02 -2.45 -4.38
C ASN A 168 4.81 -2.05 -5.22
N TYR A 169 3.88 -1.30 -4.64
CA TYR A 169 2.63 -0.95 -5.31
C TYR A 169 2.37 0.56 -5.30
N GLU A 170 1.64 1.02 -6.31
CA GLU A 170 1.02 2.34 -6.38
C GLU A 170 -0.45 2.16 -6.78
N ILE A 171 -1.36 2.70 -5.97
CA ILE A 171 -2.79 2.72 -6.23
C ILE A 171 -3.16 4.14 -6.62
N THR A 172 -3.68 4.30 -7.83
CA THR A 172 -4.17 5.58 -8.34
C THR A 172 -5.69 5.56 -8.47
N GLY A 173 -6.31 6.73 -8.23
CA GLY A 173 -7.74 6.95 -8.52
C GLY A 173 -8.73 6.37 -7.51
N ASN A 174 -8.29 6.01 -6.30
CA ASN A 174 -9.15 5.30 -5.34
C ASN A 174 -9.48 6.11 -4.06
N ARG A 175 -10.73 6.01 -3.59
CA ARG A 175 -11.27 6.54 -2.32
C ARG A 175 -11.78 5.45 -1.34
N LYS A 176 -11.60 4.15 -1.64
CA LYS A 176 -12.17 3.00 -0.92
C LYS A 176 -11.17 1.83 -0.72
N ASN A 177 -9.86 2.10 -0.60
CA ASN A 177 -8.87 1.06 -0.28
C ASN A 177 -8.49 1.08 1.19
N LEU A 178 -8.35 -0.10 1.79
CA LEU A 178 -7.83 -0.27 3.15
C LEU A 178 -6.32 -0.04 3.23
N ALA A 179 -5.62 -0.43 2.16
CA ALA A 179 -4.22 -0.18 1.94
C ALA A 179 -3.95 1.29 1.59
N ALA A 180 -2.75 1.74 1.90
CA ALA A 180 -2.25 3.03 1.48
C ALA A 180 -2.27 3.18 -0.06
N PRO A 181 -2.10 4.38 -0.63
CA PRO A 181 -2.00 4.58 -2.07
C PRO A 181 -0.66 4.05 -2.60
N PHE A 182 0.22 3.62 -1.70
CA PHE A 182 1.54 3.13 -1.99
C PHE A 182 2.11 2.36 -0.81
N GLY A 183 3.09 1.53 -1.12
CA GLY A 183 3.90 0.81 -0.16
C GLY A 183 4.38 -0.48 -0.81
N GLY A 184 4.54 -1.51 -0.01
CA GLY A 184 4.84 -2.85 -0.49
C GLY A 184 3.91 -3.87 0.14
N TYR A 185 3.74 -4.98 -0.56
CA TYR A 185 3.03 -6.12 -0.01
C TYR A 185 3.76 -7.43 -0.34
N CYS A 186 3.54 -8.40 0.52
CA CYS A 186 3.79 -9.80 0.28
C CYS A 186 2.45 -10.55 0.24
N ALA A 187 2.23 -11.33 -0.81
CA ALA A 187 0.98 -11.99 -1.11
C ALA A 187 1.16 -13.50 -1.14
N LEU A 188 0.33 -14.19 -0.38
CA LEU A 188 0.23 -15.65 -0.36
C LEU A 188 -1.18 -16.06 -0.77
N ARG A 189 -1.27 -17.21 -1.44
CA ARG A 189 -2.55 -17.87 -1.73
C ARG A 189 -2.89 -18.84 -0.61
N ILE A 190 -4.12 -18.73 -0.13
CA ILE A 190 -4.71 -19.68 0.82
C ILE A 190 -5.47 -20.71 -0.02
N PRO A 191 -5.37 -22.01 0.27
CA PRO A 191 -6.06 -23.06 -0.51
C PRO A 191 -7.59 -22.95 -0.45
N ILE A 192 -8.13 -22.23 0.53
CA ILE A 192 -9.55 -22.04 0.73
C ILE A 192 -9.88 -20.59 1.08
N ALA A 193 -11.03 -20.12 0.64
CA ALA A 193 -11.44 -18.74 0.92
C ALA A 193 -11.75 -18.55 2.41
N LEU A 194 -11.18 -17.55 3.07
CA LEU A 194 -11.43 -17.18 4.47
C LEU A 194 -12.34 -15.93 4.57
N PRO A 195 -13.05 -15.70 5.69
CA PRO A 195 -13.76 -14.44 5.88
C PRO A 195 -12.79 -13.27 5.76
N HIS A 196 -13.30 -12.11 5.33
CA HIS A 196 -12.43 -10.95 5.13
C HIS A 196 -12.03 -10.33 6.46
N LEU A 197 -10.81 -10.62 6.91
CA LEU A 197 -10.25 -10.13 8.16
C LEU A 197 -9.13 -9.15 7.89
N VAL A 198 -9.06 -8.09 8.69
CA VAL A 198 -7.95 -7.13 8.63
C VAL A 198 -7.37 -6.98 10.01
N LEU A 199 -6.09 -7.30 10.14
CA LEU A 199 -5.27 -6.99 11.29
C LEU A 199 -4.46 -5.73 10.97
N ARG A 200 -4.71 -4.64 11.69
CA ARG A 200 -4.02 -3.37 11.47
C ARG A 200 -2.97 -3.14 12.54
N ALA A 201 -1.70 -3.05 12.15
CA ALA A 201 -0.61 -2.74 13.06
C ALA A 201 -0.75 -1.32 13.62
N GLN A 202 -0.56 -1.19 14.93
CA GLN A 202 -0.47 0.09 15.64
C GLN A 202 0.98 0.58 15.74
N ASP A 203 1.92 -0.37 15.81
CA ASP A 203 3.35 -0.11 15.79
C ASP A 203 3.88 -0.02 14.36
N GLY A 204 4.83 0.89 14.15
CA GLY A 204 5.45 1.15 12.85
C GLY A 204 5.43 2.63 12.47
N ARG A 205 5.84 2.94 11.23
CA ARG A 205 5.76 4.32 10.73
C ARG A 205 4.29 4.72 10.59
N ARG A 206 3.92 5.84 11.22
CA ARG A 206 2.55 6.36 11.17
C ARG A 206 2.06 6.42 9.73
N ARG A 207 0.88 5.85 9.50
CA ARG A 207 0.08 5.92 8.27
C ARG A 207 -0.44 7.34 8.01
N GLY A 208 0.35 8.38 8.29
CA GLY A 208 -0.08 9.77 8.26
C GLY A 208 -0.65 10.15 6.90
N MET A 209 -1.85 10.72 6.87
CA MET A 209 -2.58 11.16 5.67
C MET A 209 -2.45 10.17 4.51
N SER A 210 -2.73 8.91 4.82
CA SER A 210 -2.61 7.83 3.86
C SER A 210 -3.72 7.89 2.80
N ALA A 211 -4.83 8.61 2.99
CA ALA A 211 -6.01 8.51 2.11
C ALA A 211 -6.57 7.07 1.95
N ALA A 212 -6.06 6.14 2.76
CA ALA A 212 -6.58 4.81 2.91
C ALA A 212 -7.81 4.86 3.81
N SER A 213 -8.90 4.27 3.33
CA SER A 213 -10.13 4.10 4.08
C SER A 213 -9.91 3.30 5.36
N ALA A 214 -10.78 3.54 6.33
CA ALA A 214 -10.83 2.76 7.56
C ALA A 214 -12.04 1.81 7.51
N PRO A 215 -11.94 0.60 8.08
CA PRO A 215 -13.13 -0.17 8.40
C PRO A 215 -14.09 0.64 9.29
N VAL A 216 -15.38 0.34 9.20
CA VAL A 216 -16.38 0.89 10.13
C VAL A 216 -16.08 0.38 11.55
N GLY A 217 -16.18 1.25 12.56
CA GLY A 217 -15.79 0.93 13.93
C GLY A 217 -16.55 -0.24 14.56
N THR A 218 -17.81 -0.45 14.19
CA THR A 218 -18.64 -1.58 14.66
C THR A 218 -18.14 -2.94 14.20
N GLN A 219 -17.13 -2.98 13.33
CA GLN A 219 -16.49 -4.19 12.82
C GLN A 219 -15.18 -4.50 13.54
N ARG A 220 -14.79 -3.68 14.53
CA ARG A 220 -13.62 -3.92 15.35
C ARG A 220 -13.95 -5.01 16.38
N LEU A 221 -13.07 -6.00 16.47
CA LEU A 221 -13.11 -7.03 17.50
C LEU A 221 -11.86 -6.86 18.36
N GLU A 222 -12.04 -6.54 19.63
CA GLU A 222 -10.96 -6.48 20.60
C GLU A 222 -10.63 -7.89 21.07
N LEU A 223 -9.35 -8.25 21.01
CA LEU A 223 -8.85 -9.54 21.48
C LEU A 223 -8.26 -9.40 22.88
N GLU A 224 -8.16 -10.53 23.59
CA GLU A 224 -7.69 -10.59 24.97
C GLU A 224 -6.19 -10.22 25.10
N GLY A 225 -5.79 -9.87 26.32
CA GLY A 225 -4.41 -9.52 26.65
C GLY A 225 -4.00 -8.13 26.18
N ASP A 226 -2.72 -7.96 25.84
CA ASP A 226 -2.15 -6.71 25.36
C ASP A 226 -2.13 -6.59 23.82
N PHE A 227 -2.71 -7.57 23.12
CA PHE A 227 -2.70 -7.65 21.66
C PHE A 227 -3.28 -6.40 21.00
N ASP A 228 -4.36 -5.84 21.56
CA ASP A 228 -5.02 -4.65 21.01
C ASP A 228 -4.15 -3.38 21.04
N ARG A 229 -3.10 -3.34 21.87
CA ARG A 229 -2.11 -2.24 21.88
C ARG A 229 -1.23 -2.25 20.62
N HIS A 230 -1.03 -3.42 20.05
CA HIS A 230 -0.13 -3.66 18.92
C HIS A 230 -0.90 -3.84 17.61
N PHE A 231 -2.10 -4.41 17.65
CA PHE A 231 -2.92 -4.69 16.48
C PHE A 231 -4.41 -4.46 16.73
N HIS A 232 -5.10 -3.83 15.77
CA HIS A 232 -6.56 -3.78 15.77
C HIS A 232 -7.11 -4.78 14.76
N LEU A 233 -7.93 -5.72 15.24
CA LEU A 233 -8.60 -6.70 14.40
C LEU A 233 -9.96 -6.18 13.92
N TYR A 234 -10.24 -6.34 12.64
CA TYR A 234 -11.52 -6.03 12.02
C TYR A 234 -12.08 -7.26 11.31
N CYS A 235 -13.36 -7.53 11.53
CA CYS A 235 -14.09 -8.62 10.89
C CYS A 235 -15.50 -8.20 10.44
N PRO A 236 -16.13 -8.90 9.49
CA PRO A 236 -17.52 -8.67 9.13
C PRO A 236 -18.45 -9.01 10.29
N ILE A 237 -19.54 -8.25 10.44
CA ILE A 237 -20.54 -8.50 11.48
C ILE A 237 -21.09 -9.93 11.30
N GLY A 238 -21.12 -10.71 12.38
CA GLY A 238 -21.53 -12.11 12.39
C GLY A 238 -20.41 -13.12 12.09
N TYR A 239 -19.17 -12.66 11.92
CA TYR A 239 -17.97 -13.48 11.73
C TYR A 239 -16.98 -13.40 12.90
N GLU A 240 -17.41 -12.86 14.04
CA GLU A 240 -16.58 -12.67 15.24
C GLU A 240 -16.09 -14.02 15.77
N ALA A 241 -16.95 -15.03 15.82
CA ALA A 241 -16.58 -16.37 16.28
C ALA A 241 -15.55 -17.05 15.35
N ASP A 242 -15.66 -16.86 14.04
CA ASP A 242 -14.69 -17.35 13.07
C ASP A 242 -13.34 -16.63 13.26
N ALA A 243 -13.37 -15.32 13.53
CA ALA A 243 -12.16 -14.53 13.82
C ALA A 243 -11.46 -15.00 15.10
N LEU A 244 -12.20 -15.22 16.20
CA LEU A 244 -11.64 -15.74 17.45
C LEU A 244 -10.97 -17.12 17.28
N TYR A 245 -11.54 -17.98 16.43
CA TYR A 245 -10.95 -19.27 16.15
C TYR A 245 -9.66 -19.18 15.33
N LEU A 246 -9.56 -18.20 14.43
CA LEU A 246 -8.37 -17.99 13.61
C LEU A 246 -7.24 -17.31 14.39
N PHE A 247 -7.57 -16.46 15.35
CA PHE A 247 -6.65 -15.72 16.22
C PHE A 247 -6.57 -16.32 17.63
N THR A 248 -6.17 -17.59 17.71
CA THR A 248 -5.87 -18.25 18.99
C THR A 248 -4.66 -17.60 19.69
N PRO A 249 -4.50 -17.75 21.01
CA PRO A 249 -3.39 -17.13 21.76
C PRO A 249 -1.99 -17.39 21.20
N ASP A 250 -1.73 -18.60 20.69
CA ASP A 250 -0.46 -18.94 20.06
C ASP A 250 -0.25 -18.25 18.69
N VAL A 251 -1.33 -18.02 17.93
CA VAL A 251 -1.28 -17.21 16.71
C VAL A 251 -0.96 -15.76 17.07
N MET A 252 -1.66 -15.20 18.07
CA MET A 252 -1.47 -13.82 18.52
C MET A 252 -0.02 -13.57 18.96
N ALA A 253 0.54 -14.45 19.78
CA ALA A 253 1.93 -14.35 20.22
C ALA A 253 2.91 -14.34 19.04
N ARG A 254 2.75 -15.26 18.07
CA ARG A 254 3.64 -15.31 16.90
C ARG A 254 3.54 -14.07 16.02
N LEU A 255 2.34 -13.52 15.86
CA LEU A 255 2.14 -12.27 15.12
C LEU A 255 2.80 -11.08 15.83
N LEU A 256 2.74 -11.05 17.17
CA LEU A 256 3.45 -10.06 17.98
C LEU A 256 4.96 -10.21 17.86
N ASP A 257 5.50 -11.41 17.69
CA ASP A 257 6.95 -11.60 17.64
C ASP A 257 7.54 -11.30 16.25
N HIS A 258 6.81 -11.61 15.17
CA HIS A 258 7.40 -11.67 13.82
C HIS A 258 6.71 -10.80 12.76
N VAL A 259 5.50 -10.29 13.01
CA VAL A 259 4.70 -9.57 11.98
C VAL A 259 4.49 -8.09 12.36
N ARG A 260 5.21 -7.59 13.36
CA ARG A 260 5.15 -6.18 13.75
C ARG A 260 5.49 -5.27 12.58
N GLY A 261 4.69 -4.22 12.40
CA GLY A 261 4.85 -3.26 11.30
C GLY A 261 4.18 -3.65 9.99
N PHE A 262 3.59 -4.85 9.89
CA PHE A 262 2.76 -5.25 8.76
C PHE A 262 1.27 -5.24 9.13
N ASP A 263 0.46 -4.63 8.28
CA ASP A 263 -0.97 -4.89 8.22
C ASP A 263 -1.18 -6.27 7.59
N VAL A 264 -2.08 -7.09 8.13
CA VAL A 264 -2.47 -8.39 7.55
C VAL A 264 -3.88 -8.29 7.02
N GLU A 265 -4.10 -8.46 5.72
CA GLU A 265 -5.44 -8.54 5.11
C GLU A 265 -5.66 -9.96 4.57
N ILE A 266 -6.63 -10.66 5.13
CA ILE A 266 -7.15 -11.91 4.60
C ILE A 266 -8.41 -11.56 3.81
N VAL A 267 -8.47 -11.91 2.53
CA VAL A 267 -9.61 -11.58 1.69
C VAL A 267 -9.76 -12.58 0.54
N ASP A 268 -10.94 -13.20 0.45
CA ASP A 268 -11.16 -14.35 -0.42
C ASP A 268 -10.10 -15.43 -0.12
N ASP A 269 -9.29 -15.80 -1.10
CA ASP A 269 -8.19 -16.77 -1.03
C ASP A 269 -6.80 -16.10 -0.99
N TRP A 270 -6.74 -14.83 -0.63
CA TRP A 270 -5.48 -14.08 -0.46
C TRP A 270 -5.18 -13.81 0.99
N LEU A 271 -3.90 -13.95 1.33
CA LEU A 271 -3.31 -13.35 2.51
C LEU A 271 -2.29 -12.30 2.07
N LEU A 272 -2.45 -11.08 2.56
CA LEU A 272 -1.62 -9.94 2.22
C LEU A 272 -0.94 -9.42 3.48
N LEU A 273 0.39 -9.42 3.50
CA LEU A 273 1.20 -8.65 4.45
C LEU A 273 1.53 -7.33 3.80
N VAL A 274 1.13 -6.22 4.41
CA VAL A 274 1.12 -4.90 3.77
C VAL A 274 1.85 -3.90 4.64
N THR A 275 2.71 -3.10 4.01
CA THR A 275 3.38 -1.97 4.65
C THR A 275 3.22 -0.70 3.82
N THR A 276 3.41 0.45 4.44
CA THR A 276 3.46 1.75 3.76
C THR A 276 4.81 2.06 3.12
N ASP A 277 5.87 1.36 3.54
CA ASP A 277 7.19 1.48 2.95
C ASP A 277 7.35 0.53 1.76
N ASP A 278 8.32 0.80 0.88
CA ASP A 278 8.70 -0.12 -0.18
C ASP A 278 9.26 -1.41 0.44
N LEU A 279 8.80 -2.58 -0.02
CA LEU A 279 9.21 -3.89 0.48
C LEU A 279 10.36 -4.50 -0.33
N VAL A 280 10.33 -4.32 -1.67
CA VAL A 280 11.39 -4.80 -2.56
C VAL A 280 12.51 -3.76 -2.63
N THR A 281 13.46 -3.91 -1.71
CA THR A 281 14.61 -3.03 -1.52
C THR A 281 15.94 -3.80 -1.55
N THR A 282 17.06 -3.10 -1.44
CA THR A 282 18.40 -3.71 -1.32
C THR A 282 18.91 -3.78 0.12
N LYS A 283 18.06 -3.51 1.12
CA LYS A 283 18.44 -3.63 2.53
C LYS A 283 18.27 -5.08 2.96
N VAL A 284 19.28 -5.64 3.59
CA VAL A 284 19.29 -7.05 3.99
C VAL A 284 18.30 -7.30 5.13
N ASP A 285 18.27 -6.41 6.12
CA ASP A 285 17.39 -6.52 7.29
C ASP A 285 15.91 -6.61 6.89
N ASP A 286 15.48 -5.78 5.91
CA ASP A 286 14.11 -5.82 5.38
C ASP A 286 13.72 -7.24 4.89
N TRP A 287 14.65 -7.99 4.27
CA TRP A 287 14.39 -9.35 3.78
C TRP A 287 14.33 -10.40 4.88
N GLN A 288 15.07 -10.20 5.97
CA GLN A 288 14.99 -11.08 7.14
C GLN A 288 13.64 -10.89 7.85
N ASP A 289 13.20 -9.65 8.01
CA ASP A 289 11.89 -9.33 8.59
C ASP A 289 10.75 -9.89 7.72
N ILE A 290 10.85 -9.78 6.39
CA ILE A 290 9.89 -10.39 5.46
C ILE A 290 9.86 -11.90 5.63
N ALA A 291 11.02 -12.56 5.64
CA ALA A 291 11.09 -14.01 5.75
C ALA A 291 10.46 -14.50 7.06
N ALA A 292 10.80 -13.86 8.18
CA ALA A 292 10.22 -14.16 9.48
C ALA A 292 8.69 -13.93 9.49
N ALA A 293 8.21 -12.83 8.90
CA ALA A 293 6.78 -12.53 8.84
C ALA A 293 6.00 -13.52 7.95
N VAL A 294 6.60 -13.95 6.84
CA VAL A 294 6.01 -14.94 5.94
C VAL A 294 5.96 -16.31 6.60
N ASP A 295 7.06 -16.78 7.18
CA ASP A 295 7.09 -18.02 7.94
C ASP A 295 6.07 -18.01 9.08
N ALA A 296 5.96 -16.86 9.77
CA ALA A 296 4.97 -16.61 10.82
C ALA A 296 3.53 -16.92 10.39
N VAL A 297 3.22 -16.70 9.12
CA VAL A 297 1.88 -16.80 8.58
C VAL A 297 1.67 -18.04 7.69
N ASP A 298 2.70 -18.57 7.03
CA ASP A 298 2.58 -19.76 6.16
C ASP A 298 2.12 -21.00 6.95
N ASP A 299 2.74 -21.27 8.11
CA ASP A 299 2.26 -22.34 8.99
C ASP A 299 0.80 -22.11 9.43
N ARG A 300 0.43 -20.82 9.51
CA ARG A 300 -0.92 -20.27 9.76
C ARG A 300 -1.96 -20.85 8.84
N VAL A 301 -1.70 -20.54 7.58
CA VAL A 301 -2.53 -20.84 6.42
C VAL A 301 -2.85 -22.33 6.34
N GLU A 302 -1.86 -23.20 6.57
CA GLU A 302 -2.10 -24.65 6.58
C GLU A 302 -3.05 -25.13 7.69
N ARG A 303 -2.93 -24.56 8.89
CA ARG A 303 -3.82 -24.94 10.01
C ARG A 303 -5.23 -24.42 9.80
N TRP A 304 -5.36 -23.17 9.36
CA TRP A 304 -6.66 -22.58 9.03
C TRP A 304 -7.35 -23.33 7.89
N ALA A 305 -6.57 -23.78 6.89
CA ALA A 305 -7.05 -24.62 5.80
C ALA A 305 -7.71 -25.90 6.32
N ARG A 306 -6.94 -26.68 7.10
CA ARG A 306 -7.40 -27.95 7.70
C ARG A 306 -8.61 -27.75 8.60
N TRP A 307 -8.60 -26.73 9.47
CA TRP A 307 -9.73 -26.46 10.35
C TRP A 307 -11.04 -26.26 9.57
N ARG A 308 -11.00 -25.44 8.51
CA ARG A 308 -12.21 -25.11 7.77
C ARG A 308 -12.73 -26.28 6.93
N GLU A 309 -11.85 -27.15 6.44
CA GLU A 309 -12.24 -28.43 5.84
C GLU A 309 -13.02 -29.28 6.85
N THR A 310 -12.46 -29.49 8.06
CA THR A 310 -13.16 -30.28 9.11
C THR A 310 -14.51 -29.68 9.52
N ARG A 311 -14.63 -28.34 9.53
CA ARG A 311 -15.91 -27.66 9.81
C ARG A 311 -16.90 -27.78 8.65
N GLY A 312 -16.40 -27.70 7.42
CA GLY A 312 -17.19 -27.93 6.20
C GLY A 312 -17.83 -29.31 6.22
N ASP A 313 -17.04 -30.34 6.53
CA ASP A 313 -17.48 -31.74 6.63
C ASP A 313 -18.49 -31.98 7.75
N ARG A 314 -18.34 -31.31 8.90
CA ARG A 314 -19.34 -31.38 10.00
C ARG A 314 -20.68 -30.76 9.62
N ARG A 315 -20.67 -29.66 8.86
CA ARG A 315 -21.89 -28.97 8.44
C ARG A 315 -22.61 -29.69 7.28
N SER A 316 -21.89 -30.48 6.48
CA SER A 316 -22.49 -31.37 5.48
C SER A 316 -23.03 -32.68 6.09
N THR A 317 -22.57 -33.10 7.28
CA THR A 317 -23.13 -34.26 8.01
C THR A 317 -24.34 -33.92 8.88
N GLU A 318 -24.42 -32.72 9.45
CA GLU A 318 -25.63 -32.22 10.12
C GLU A 318 -26.67 -31.78 9.08
N THR A 319 -27.51 -32.71 8.63
CA THR A 319 -28.64 -32.46 7.71
C THR A 319 -29.68 -31.55 8.38
N VAL A 320 -29.56 -30.25 8.16
CA VAL A 320 -30.65 -29.28 8.27
C VAL A 320 -30.94 -28.77 6.85
N ALA A 321 -32.23 -28.75 6.49
CA ALA A 321 -32.73 -28.50 5.13
C ALA A 321 -31.97 -27.41 4.36
N PRO A 322 -31.71 -27.61 3.06
CA PRO A 322 -30.85 -26.71 2.31
C PRO A 322 -31.54 -25.36 2.10
N ALA A 323 -31.04 -24.33 2.75
CA ALA A 323 -31.17 -22.98 2.21
C ALA A 323 -30.42 -22.94 0.86
N PRO A 324 -30.98 -22.34 -0.20
CA PRO A 324 -30.45 -22.45 -1.58
C PRO A 324 -29.06 -21.84 -1.83
N ASP A 325 -28.40 -21.34 -0.78
CA ASP A 325 -27.07 -20.72 -0.83
C ASP A 325 -25.97 -21.54 -0.11
N ALA A 326 -26.31 -22.69 0.46
CA ALA A 326 -25.37 -23.54 1.22
C ALA A 326 -24.57 -24.47 0.30
N MET A 327 -23.71 -23.89 -0.54
CA MET A 327 -22.67 -24.64 -1.23
C MET A 327 -21.40 -24.67 -0.36
N VAL A 328 -20.96 -25.88 -0.02
CA VAL A 328 -19.82 -26.22 0.85
C VAL A 328 -18.62 -25.28 0.60
N GLY A 329 -18.07 -24.71 1.68
CA GLY A 329 -16.81 -23.95 1.66
C GLY A 329 -16.89 -22.45 1.38
N ARG A 330 -18.01 -21.90 0.90
CA ARG A 330 -18.11 -20.46 0.55
C ARG A 330 -18.38 -19.56 1.78
N VAL A 331 -17.59 -18.49 1.91
CA VAL A 331 -17.91 -17.36 2.82
C VAL A 331 -19.19 -16.69 2.30
N SER A 332 -20.18 -16.46 3.17
CA SER A 332 -21.40 -15.74 2.78
C SER A 332 -21.07 -14.35 2.24
N THR A 333 -21.94 -13.79 1.41
CA THR A 333 -21.75 -12.43 0.84
C THR A 333 -21.45 -11.37 1.91
N ARG A 334 -22.05 -11.50 3.11
CA ARG A 334 -21.80 -10.61 4.25
C ARG A 334 -20.38 -10.74 4.82
N GLY A 335 -19.81 -11.94 4.80
CA GLY A 335 -18.44 -12.20 5.30
C GLY A 335 -17.32 -11.87 4.30
N ARG A 336 -17.67 -11.60 3.04
CA ARG A 336 -16.66 -11.42 1.98
C ARG A 336 -16.00 -10.05 2.01
N ARG A 337 -16.65 -9.01 2.53
CA ARG A 337 -16.12 -7.63 2.47
C ARG A 337 -16.41 -6.84 3.74
N LEU A 338 -15.39 -6.18 4.29
CA LEU A 338 -15.57 -5.15 5.30
C LEU A 338 -16.29 -3.92 4.70
N LYS A 339 -17.13 -3.28 5.50
CA LYS A 339 -17.67 -1.95 5.16
C LYS A 339 -16.62 -0.90 5.50
N LEU A 340 -16.48 0.07 4.63
CA LEU A 340 -15.46 1.11 4.73
C LEU A 340 -16.11 2.46 5.02
N ARG A 341 -15.41 3.28 5.80
CA ARG A 341 -15.67 4.70 5.99
C ARG A 341 -14.51 5.53 5.49
N MET A 342 -14.81 6.79 5.18
CA MET A 342 -13.80 7.79 4.86
C MET A 342 -12.85 7.96 6.06
N SER A 343 -11.55 8.08 5.79
CA SER A 343 -10.57 8.29 6.87
C SER A 343 -10.77 9.66 7.50
N THR A 344 -10.46 9.80 8.79
CA THR A 344 -10.42 11.10 9.48
C THR A 344 -9.48 12.07 8.76
N ASP A 345 -8.37 11.55 8.24
CA ASP A 345 -7.39 12.34 7.49
C ASP A 345 -7.97 12.90 6.19
N ASP A 346 -8.82 12.12 5.50
CA ASP A 346 -9.50 12.59 4.29
C ASP A 346 -10.51 13.68 4.65
N ILE A 347 -11.28 13.49 5.72
CA ILE A 347 -12.27 14.48 6.18
C ILE A 347 -11.57 15.81 6.52
N LEU A 348 -10.44 15.76 7.23
CA LEU A 348 -9.62 16.94 7.54
C LEU A 348 -9.07 17.60 6.28
N MET A 349 -8.56 16.83 5.32
CA MET A 349 -8.05 17.37 4.06
C MET A 349 -9.14 18.06 3.24
N TRP A 350 -10.31 17.43 3.10
CA TRP A 350 -11.42 18.00 2.32
C TRP A 350 -12.08 19.18 3.00
N SER A 351 -12.21 19.15 4.34
CA SER A 351 -12.69 20.32 5.08
C SER A 351 -11.73 21.49 4.96
N ALA A 352 -10.42 21.27 5.05
CA ALA A 352 -9.42 22.31 4.81
C ALA A 352 -9.49 22.85 3.37
N LEU A 353 -9.65 21.99 2.35
CA LEU A 353 -9.80 22.41 0.96
C LEU A 353 -11.10 23.20 0.74
N ALA A 354 -12.21 22.78 1.37
CA ALA A 354 -13.49 23.47 1.30
C ALA A 354 -13.42 24.84 1.98
N LEU A 355 -12.83 24.93 3.18
CA LEU A 355 -12.57 26.19 3.88
C LEU A 355 -11.72 27.13 3.04
N PHE A 356 -10.68 26.61 2.40
CA PHE A 356 -9.84 27.37 1.47
C PHE A 356 -10.64 27.88 0.26
N ALA A 357 -11.46 27.03 -0.37
CA ALA A 357 -12.30 27.43 -1.51
C ALA A 357 -13.35 28.48 -1.12
N VAL A 358 -13.99 28.34 0.04
CA VAL A 358 -14.94 29.33 0.58
C VAL A 358 -14.23 30.65 0.86
N GLY A 359 -13.04 30.63 1.47
CA GLY A 359 -12.25 31.84 1.69
C GLY A 359 -11.86 32.56 0.40
N ALA A 360 -11.50 31.80 -0.64
CA ALA A 360 -11.21 32.35 -1.96
C ALA A 360 -12.45 32.98 -2.62
N VAL A 361 -13.61 32.31 -2.55
CA VAL A 361 -14.87 32.83 -3.12
C VAL A 361 -15.34 34.08 -2.38
N VAL A 362 -15.31 34.09 -1.05
CA VAL A 362 -15.70 35.25 -0.23
C VAL A 362 -14.75 36.43 -0.45
N GLY A 363 -13.46 36.17 -0.67
CA GLY A 363 -12.47 37.21 -1.01
C GLY A 363 -12.54 37.73 -2.45
N LEU A 364 -13.23 37.02 -3.36
CA LEU A 364 -13.41 37.37 -4.78
C LEU A 364 -14.80 37.91 -5.10
N LEU A 365 -15.75 37.85 -4.15
CA LEU A 365 -17.09 38.43 -4.31
C LEU A 365 -17.04 39.96 -4.06
N PRO A 366 -17.71 40.75 -4.91
CA PRO A 366 -17.65 42.22 -4.91
C PRO A 366 -18.27 42.91 -3.68
#